data_AF-A0A660T250-F1
#
_entry.id   AF-A0A660T250-F1
#
_cell.length_a   1.000
_cell.length_b   1.000
_cell.length_c   1.000
_cell.angle_alpha   90.00
_cell.angle_beta   90.00
_cell.angle_gamma   90.00
#
_symmetry.space_group_name_H-M   'P 1'
#
loop_
_entity.id
_entity.type
_entity.pdbx_description
1 polymer ?
#
loop_
_entity_poly.entity_id
_entity_poly.type
_entity_poly.pdbx_seq_one_letter_code
_entity_poly.pdbx_strand_id
1 'polypeptide(L)'
;MLPKRHFFYFLFIIVTVIYSLTSCSFFTVSYKNKAKIEVEHITATGDIHYEIDIKDEPVDIFFAFTNVNEMVGTDTPDVQSESIVVNGQEFPAPIPIDFEYSAAAEGSMHAFINTSTRKLLASLHSDTISKNSFPVPGVPSFDYENESATFNDSDINDQMIPKNAHCRSVIGPILTSQGNRTLNIWVADDCWETDGTKKHLVTTEMITALEDKFLKTGLDNDIYDWVTTILGPEWGKTGYSNLIPPNNEITILLSDINEDNSDTGGVVGYFWAGNNFTASSVSDSNERIMFVIDAVMYANPSLDGSPTATDTTGWTDSAFWPKFVFPTLAHEFQHMIHFYQKSFVANATAPTETWINEMCSMLIEDILADKIGVEGPRGVSSLIGTAGSPGNIEGRLPIFNQYLTNEVIVTSNFGKIADQYADYSVAYAFGAWLARNYGGVEFLHNVVSSPYTDKKAIEYAVQKYTGGAESFERLLQRWGGAIFLSDKTDAPLKYQYNSGGWFTSTINGKKYNLGSINLYNYDPSPEIATSTSQLASGLTASGTNVYLLAKENALG
;
A
#
# COMPACT_ATOMS: atom_id res chain seq x y z
N MET A 1 39.34 -14.94 -10.39
CA MET A 1 39.70 -13.62 -9.84
C MET A 1 39.06 -12.56 -10.72
N LEU A 2 37.88 -12.08 -10.32
CA LEU A 2 37.19 -10.94 -10.93
C LEU A 2 37.44 -9.73 -10.03
N PRO A 3 37.74 -8.54 -10.56
CA PRO A 3 38.06 -7.40 -9.70
C PRO A 3 36.76 -6.91 -9.06
N LYS A 4 36.73 -6.94 -7.73
CA LYS A 4 35.79 -6.16 -6.92
C LYS A 4 35.99 -4.68 -7.29
N ARG A 5 35.04 -4.08 -8.01
CA ARG A 5 34.90 -2.63 -8.05
C ARG A 5 34.13 -2.23 -6.80
N HIS A 6 34.83 -1.70 -5.81
CA HIS A 6 34.22 -0.84 -4.81
C HIS A 6 34.06 0.53 -5.45
N PHE A 7 32.84 0.86 -5.85
CA PHE A 7 32.48 2.20 -6.29
C PHE A 7 32.11 3.02 -5.05
N PHE A 8 32.79 4.16 -4.87
CA PHE A 8 32.32 5.25 -4.04
C PHE A 8 31.43 6.11 -4.94
N TYR A 9 30.18 6.34 -4.52
CA TYR A 9 29.17 7.07 -5.30
C TYR A 9 28.80 8.36 -4.54
N PHE A 10 28.80 9.52 -5.22
CA PHE A 10 28.27 10.80 -4.71
C PHE A 10 27.30 11.39 -5.73
N LEU A 11 26.12 11.83 -5.24
CA LEU A 11 24.86 11.98 -5.97
C LEU A 11 24.33 13.42 -5.85
N PHE A 12 24.01 14.05 -6.99
CA PHE A 12 23.37 15.37 -7.11
C PHE A 12 22.00 15.25 -7.81
N ILE A 13 20.94 15.79 -7.23
CA ILE A 13 19.55 15.63 -7.71
C ILE A 13 18.86 16.99 -7.85
N ILE A 14 18.37 17.30 -9.06
CA ILE A 14 17.52 18.46 -9.30
C ILE A 14 16.09 18.03 -9.67
N VAL A 15 15.09 18.66 -9.04
CA VAL A 15 13.67 18.43 -9.33
C VAL A 15 13.02 19.62 -10.04
N THR A 16 12.41 19.41 -11.21
CA THR A 16 11.72 20.46 -12.01
C THR A 16 10.20 20.29 -12.03
N VAL A 17 9.46 21.40 -11.92
CA VAL A 17 7.98 21.51 -12.05
C VAL A 17 7.63 22.14 -13.39
N ILE A 18 6.69 21.57 -14.14
CA ILE A 18 6.12 22.24 -15.31
C ILE A 18 4.65 22.60 -15.05
N TYR A 19 4.35 23.89 -15.07
CA TYR A 19 3.01 24.44 -15.26
C TYR A 19 2.96 25.15 -16.62
N SER A 20 1.85 24.98 -17.36
CA SER A 20 1.64 25.62 -18.66
C SER A 20 1.29 27.11 -18.49
N LEU A 21 2.29 28.00 -18.59
CA LEU A 21 2.07 29.41 -18.90
C LEU A 21 3.19 29.96 -19.78
N THR A 22 2.79 30.68 -20.82
CA THR A 22 3.63 31.30 -21.84
C THR A 22 4.43 32.48 -21.29
N SER A 23 5.61 32.23 -20.73
CA SER A 23 6.65 33.26 -20.62
C SER A 23 8.04 32.66 -20.69
N CYS A 24 8.79 32.95 -21.75
CA CYS A 24 10.21 32.64 -21.86
C CYS A 24 11.00 33.51 -20.85
N SER A 25 11.33 32.93 -19.70
CA SER A 25 12.33 33.49 -18.79
C SER A 25 13.49 32.50 -18.67
N PHE A 26 14.68 32.92 -19.12
CA PHE A 26 15.91 32.18 -18.93
C PHE A 26 16.30 32.21 -17.44
N PHE A 27 16.42 31.03 -16.83
CA PHE A 27 16.99 30.88 -15.49
C PHE A 27 18.37 30.22 -15.59
N THR A 28 19.39 30.88 -15.03
CA THR A 28 20.71 30.29 -14.81
C THR A 28 20.85 29.91 -13.35
N VAL A 29 21.04 28.63 -13.07
CA VAL A 29 21.39 28.13 -11.73
C VAL A 29 22.88 27.78 -11.76
N SER A 30 23.68 28.54 -11.01
CA SER A 30 25.13 28.31 -10.88
C SER A 30 25.44 27.69 -9.53
N TYR A 31 26.01 26.49 -9.53
CA TYR A 31 26.31 25.75 -8.33
C TYR A 31 27.81 25.72 -8.01
N LYS A 32 28.17 25.91 -6.73
CA LYS A 32 29.56 25.82 -6.23
C LYS A 32 29.65 24.75 -5.17
N ASN A 33 30.20 23.60 -5.54
CA ASN A 33 30.18 22.42 -4.68
C ASN A 33 31.05 22.58 -3.41
N LYS A 34 30.45 22.28 -2.25
CA LYS A 34 31.10 22.09 -0.94
C LYS A 34 30.54 20.88 -0.16
N ALA A 35 29.55 20.15 -0.69
CA ALA A 35 28.75 19.15 0.06
C ALA A 35 28.88 17.72 -0.50
N LYS A 36 28.65 16.72 0.36
CA LYS A 36 28.74 15.27 0.04
C LYS A 36 27.54 14.74 -0.77
N ILE A 37 26.35 15.28 -0.49
CA ILE A 37 25.08 15.00 -1.18
C ILE A 37 24.30 16.32 -1.21
N GLU A 38 23.68 16.62 -2.34
CA GLU A 38 22.86 17.80 -2.47
C GLU A 38 21.64 17.61 -3.36
N VAL A 39 20.52 18.19 -2.91
CA VAL A 39 19.24 18.13 -3.61
C VAL A 39 18.68 19.55 -3.73
N GLU A 40 18.43 19.98 -4.96
CA GLU A 40 17.86 21.29 -5.26
C GLU A 40 16.48 21.14 -5.90
N HIS A 41 15.52 21.95 -5.41
CA HIS A 41 14.15 21.97 -5.92
C HIS A 41 13.93 23.24 -6.72
N ILE A 42 13.48 23.08 -7.96
CA ILE A 42 13.25 24.20 -8.86
C ILE A 42 11.77 24.32 -9.13
N THR A 43 11.24 25.49 -8.78
CA THR A 43 9.82 25.83 -8.91
C THR A 43 9.53 26.65 -10.17
N ALA A 44 10.52 26.81 -11.06
CA ALA A 44 10.40 27.62 -12.27
C ALA A 44 10.10 26.78 -13.50
N THR A 45 9.33 27.36 -14.42
CA THR A 45 8.97 26.82 -15.74
C THR A 45 9.75 27.53 -16.84
N GLY A 46 10.16 26.80 -17.90
CA GLY A 46 10.82 27.35 -19.08
C GLY A 46 12.19 26.73 -19.35
N ASP A 47 13.02 27.41 -20.16
CA ASP A 47 14.39 26.98 -20.44
C ASP A 47 15.27 27.16 -19.20
N ILE A 48 15.85 26.06 -18.73
CA ILE A 48 16.72 26.06 -17.55
C ILE A 48 18.16 25.76 -17.98
N HIS A 49 19.06 26.68 -17.67
CA HIS A 49 20.49 26.52 -17.87
C HIS A 49 21.18 26.24 -16.53
N TYR A 50 21.98 25.17 -16.49
CA TYR A 50 22.76 24.79 -15.33
C TYR A 50 24.26 24.92 -15.61
N GLU A 51 24.97 25.47 -14.64
CA GLU A 51 26.43 25.45 -14.60
C GLU A 51 26.86 24.85 -13.27
N ILE A 52 27.57 23.72 -13.34
CA ILE A 52 28.01 22.96 -12.17
C ILE A 52 29.54 23.02 -12.11
N ASP A 53 30.06 23.69 -11.09
CA ASP A 53 31.50 23.81 -10.84
C ASP A 53 31.97 22.61 -9.96
N ILE A 54 32.57 21.60 -10.61
CA ILE A 54 33.07 20.36 -9.98
C ILE A 54 34.55 20.58 -9.62
N LYS A 55 34.89 20.70 -8.34
CA LYS A 55 36.25 21.13 -7.93
C LYS A 55 37.18 20.05 -7.44
N ASP A 56 36.65 19.05 -6.76
CA ASP A 56 37.47 18.20 -5.89
C ASP A 56 37.41 16.71 -6.29
N GLU A 57 36.21 16.18 -6.57
CA GLU A 57 35.99 14.75 -6.81
C GLU A 57 34.90 14.51 -7.88
N PRO A 58 34.91 13.36 -8.58
CA PRO A 58 33.85 13.00 -9.52
C PRO A 58 32.48 12.89 -8.84
N VAL A 59 31.44 13.35 -9.55
CA VAL A 59 30.04 13.32 -9.07
C VAL A 59 29.09 12.74 -10.13
N ASP A 60 28.05 12.05 -9.67
CA ASP A 60 26.95 11.63 -10.53
C ASP A 60 25.84 12.69 -10.52
N ILE A 61 25.36 13.06 -11.70
CA ILE A 61 24.36 14.12 -11.92
C ILE A 61 23.07 13.50 -12.41
N PHE A 62 22.00 13.67 -11.63
CA PHE A 62 20.67 13.16 -11.94
C PHE A 62 19.64 14.30 -11.98
N PHE A 63 18.62 14.08 -12.80
CA PHE A 63 17.42 14.90 -12.84
C PHE A 63 16.20 14.04 -12.53
N ALA A 64 15.31 14.56 -11.70
CA ALA A 64 13.96 14.03 -11.53
C ALA A 64 12.97 15.07 -12.05
N PHE A 65 12.07 14.65 -12.92
CA PHE A 65 11.01 15.50 -13.45
C PHE A 65 9.70 15.05 -12.84
N THR A 66 9.00 15.93 -12.15
CA THR A 66 7.77 15.58 -11.43
C THR A 66 6.55 16.07 -12.21
N ASN A 67 5.69 15.16 -12.65
CA ASN A 67 4.35 15.52 -13.10
C ASN A 67 3.45 15.71 -11.87
N VAL A 68 3.10 16.96 -11.59
CA VAL A 68 2.25 17.34 -10.46
C VAL A 68 0.76 17.38 -10.83
N ASN A 69 0.42 17.11 -12.09
CA ASN A 69 -0.97 17.08 -12.53
C ASN A 69 -1.69 15.87 -11.93
N GLU A 70 -2.91 16.10 -11.48
CA GLU A 70 -3.80 15.08 -10.91
C GLU A 70 -4.70 14.43 -11.95
N MET A 71 -4.67 14.91 -13.20
CA MET A 71 -5.48 14.39 -14.30
C MET A 71 -4.59 14.03 -15.49
N VAL A 72 -4.85 12.87 -16.08
CA VAL A 72 -4.16 12.39 -17.28
C VAL A 72 -4.43 13.33 -18.48
N GLY A 73 -3.37 13.75 -19.17
CA GLY A 73 -3.45 14.23 -20.56
C GLY A 73 -3.90 15.67 -20.85
N THR A 74 -4.16 16.55 -19.88
CA THR A 74 -4.57 17.95 -20.19
C THR A 74 -3.48 19.00 -20.02
N ASP A 75 -2.39 18.73 -19.28
CA ASP A 75 -1.32 19.71 -19.00
C ASP A 75 0.05 19.05 -18.72
N THR A 76 0.33 17.91 -19.34
CA THR A 76 1.52 17.11 -19.02
C THR A 76 2.81 17.88 -19.33
N PRO A 77 3.76 17.96 -18.37
CA PRO A 77 5.09 18.50 -18.59
C PRO A 77 5.72 17.93 -19.87
N ASP A 78 6.16 18.79 -20.79
CA ASP A 78 6.93 18.37 -21.97
C ASP A 78 8.40 18.77 -21.78
N VAL A 79 9.31 17.83 -22.05
CA VAL A 79 10.76 18.08 -22.03
C VAL A 79 11.23 18.20 -23.48
N GLN A 80 11.24 19.44 -23.98
CA GLN A 80 11.78 19.76 -25.30
C GLN A 80 13.30 19.98 -25.22
N SER A 81 14.10 18.92 -25.07
CA SER A 81 15.56 19.06 -25.17
C SER A 81 16.06 18.53 -26.52
N GLU A 82 16.70 19.41 -27.31
CA GLU A 82 17.44 18.99 -28.51
C GLU A 82 18.79 18.33 -28.16
N SER A 83 19.37 18.63 -26.99
CA SER A 83 20.51 17.90 -26.39
C SER A 83 20.80 18.37 -24.96
N ILE A 84 21.41 17.49 -24.14
CA ILE A 84 22.06 17.88 -22.88
C ILE A 84 23.53 18.05 -23.19
N VAL A 85 24.13 19.16 -22.75
CA VAL A 85 25.56 19.45 -22.93
C VAL A 85 26.23 19.54 -21.56
N VAL A 86 27.19 18.67 -21.28
CA VAL A 86 28.03 18.73 -20.06
C VAL A 86 29.47 18.97 -20.49
N ASN A 87 30.09 20.05 -20.03
CA ASN A 87 31.46 20.45 -20.39
C ASN A 87 31.71 20.52 -21.92
N GLY A 88 30.73 20.99 -22.69
CA GLY A 88 30.82 21.09 -24.15
C GLY A 88 30.66 19.76 -24.90
N GLN A 89 30.42 18.65 -24.19
CA GLN A 89 30.09 17.36 -24.79
C GLN A 89 28.57 17.23 -24.91
N GLU A 90 28.09 17.15 -26.14
CA GLU A 90 26.69 16.92 -26.49
C GLU A 90 26.35 15.43 -26.34
N PHE A 91 25.28 15.10 -25.60
CA PHE A 91 24.81 13.72 -25.43
C PHE A 91 23.68 13.41 -26.42
N PRO A 92 23.74 12.25 -27.10
CA PRO A 92 22.83 11.95 -28.21
C PRO A 92 21.38 11.87 -27.74
N ALA A 93 20.50 12.41 -28.59
CA ALA A 93 19.07 12.22 -28.52
C ALA A 93 18.75 10.70 -28.47
N PRO A 94 18.12 10.24 -27.40
CA PRO A 94 18.09 8.81 -27.09
C PRO A 94 16.84 8.08 -27.61
N ILE A 95 16.99 6.76 -27.84
CA ILE A 95 16.17 5.95 -28.76
C ILE A 95 14.92 5.39 -28.04
N PRO A 96 13.74 5.31 -28.71
CA PRO A 96 12.51 4.77 -28.12
C PRO A 96 12.61 3.28 -27.80
N ILE A 97 12.00 2.88 -26.68
CA ILE A 97 11.53 1.51 -26.45
C ILE A 97 10.00 1.60 -26.40
N ASP A 98 9.32 0.88 -27.29
CA ASP A 98 7.86 0.79 -27.27
C ASP A 98 7.43 -0.03 -26.04
N PHE A 99 6.61 0.57 -25.18
CA PHE A 99 5.88 -0.15 -24.15
C PHE A 99 4.61 -0.72 -24.79
N GLU A 100 4.58 -2.04 -25.02
CA GLU A 100 3.35 -2.73 -25.40
C GLU A 100 2.40 -2.76 -24.21
N TYR A 101 1.47 -1.81 -24.19
CA TYR A 101 0.32 -1.81 -23.31
C TYR A 101 -0.70 -2.83 -23.82
N SER A 102 -0.81 -3.98 -23.17
CA SER A 102 -1.93 -4.91 -23.42
C SER A 102 -3.13 -4.47 -22.58
N ALA A 103 -4.05 -3.76 -23.23
CA ALA A 103 -5.36 -3.47 -22.68
C ALA A 103 -6.18 -4.76 -22.61
N ALA A 104 -6.25 -5.37 -21.43
CA ALA A 104 -7.34 -6.26 -21.06
C ALA A 104 -8.05 -5.64 -19.85
N ALA A 105 -9.31 -5.28 -20.07
CA ALA A 105 -10.22 -4.87 -19.02
C ALA A 105 -11.00 -6.10 -18.56
N GLU A 106 -10.79 -6.54 -17.33
CA GLU A 106 -11.73 -7.38 -16.58
C GLU A 106 -11.91 -6.77 -15.19
N GLY A 107 -13.13 -6.84 -14.66
CA GLY A 107 -13.48 -6.32 -13.34
C GLY A 107 -12.66 -7.06 -12.28
N SER A 108 -12.02 -6.32 -11.40
CA SER A 108 -11.43 -6.90 -10.20
C SER A 108 -12.33 -6.67 -9.00
N MET A 109 -12.34 -7.63 -8.08
CA MET A 109 -12.98 -7.54 -6.76
C MET A 109 -12.72 -6.19 -6.07
N HIS A 110 -11.48 -5.70 -6.13
CA HIS A 110 -11.12 -4.39 -5.59
C HIS A 110 -11.91 -3.24 -6.25
N ALA A 111 -12.09 -3.27 -7.56
CA ALA A 111 -12.89 -2.27 -8.27
C ALA A 111 -14.38 -2.35 -7.87
N PHE A 112 -14.92 -3.56 -7.69
CA PHE A 112 -16.27 -3.78 -7.16
C PHE A 112 -16.41 -3.22 -5.74
N ILE A 113 -15.53 -3.60 -4.81
CA ILE A 113 -15.54 -3.17 -3.40
C ILE A 113 -15.45 -1.66 -3.30
N ASN A 114 -14.49 -1.07 -4.01
CA ASN A 114 -14.33 0.38 -4.03
C ASN A 114 -15.61 1.04 -4.55
N THR A 115 -16.10 0.63 -5.73
CA THR A 115 -17.28 1.26 -6.34
C THR A 115 -18.55 1.09 -5.50
N SER A 116 -18.78 -0.08 -4.92
CA SER A 116 -19.93 -0.36 -4.06
C SER A 116 -19.84 0.43 -2.75
N THR A 117 -18.69 0.44 -2.08
CA THR A 117 -18.45 1.23 -0.85
C THR A 117 -18.67 2.71 -1.08
N ARG A 118 -18.20 3.26 -2.22
CA ARG A 118 -18.46 4.66 -2.61
C ARG A 118 -19.97 4.96 -2.72
N LYS A 119 -20.73 4.07 -3.36
CA LYS A 119 -22.19 4.20 -3.49
C LYS A 119 -22.89 4.13 -2.13
N LEU A 120 -22.47 3.21 -1.27
CA LEU A 120 -23.01 3.05 0.09
C LEU A 120 -22.76 4.31 0.94
N LEU A 121 -21.54 4.85 0.94
CA LEU A 121 -21.25 6.11 1.62
C LEU A 121 -22.06 7.29 1.09
N ALA A 122 -22.21 7.41 -0.23
CA ALA A 122 -23.04 8.45 -0.83
C ALA A 122 -24.52 8.32 -0.39
N SER A 123 -25.03 7.09 -0.24
CA SER A 123 -26.39 6.85 0.26
C SER A 123 -26.60 7.33 1.70
N LEU A 124 -25.59 7.19 2.57
CA LEU A 124 -25.65 7.63 3.96
C LEU A 124 -25.78 9.15 4.10
N HIS A 125 -25.25 9.89 3.12
CA HIS A 125 -25.28 11.35 3.08
C HIS A 125 -26.51 11.92 2.35
N SER A 126 -27.46 11.07 1.93
CA SER A 126 -28.74 11.52 1.37
C SER A 126 -29.69 12.06 2.45
N ASP A 127 -30.42 13.14 2.14
CA ASP A 127 -31.34 13.85 3.07
C ASP A 127 -32.46 12.98 3.67
N THR A 128 -32.64 11.76 3.15
CA THR A 128 -33.68 10.81 3.57
C THR A 128 -33.30 9.95 4.77
N ILE A 129 -32.03 9.88 5.18
CA ILE A 129 -31.60 9.05 6.31
C ILE A 129 -31.38 9.93 7.54
N SER A 130 -32.26 9.79 8.53
CA SER A 130 -32.17 10.56 9.78
C SER A 130 -30.99 10.06 10.63
N LYS A 131 -30.01 10.94 10.87
CA LYS A 131 -28.94 10.76 11.88
C LYS A 131 -29.46 10.66 13.33
N ASN A 132 -30.76 10.83 13.54
CA ASN A 132 -31.41 10.90 14.84
C ASN A 132 -32.42 9.76 15.10
N SER A 133 -32.67 8.88 14.12
CA SER A 133 -33.45 7.66 14.37
C SER A 133 -32.51 6.56 14.78
N PHE A 134 -32.48 6.25 16.08
CA PHE A 134 -31.88 5.01 16.54
C PHE A 134 -32.75 3.86 16.00
N PRO A 135 -32.17 2.88 15.30
CA PRO A 135 -32.83 1.60 15.25
C PRO A 135 -32.94 1.14 16.71
N VAL A 136 -34.11 0.64 17.11
CA VAL A 136 -34.20 -0.11 18.37
C VAL A 136 -33.15 -1.21 18.23
N PRO A 137 -32.11 -1.26 19.08
CA PRO A 137 -31.08 -2.29 18.93
C PRO A 137 -31.81 -3.63 18.92
N GLY A 138 -31.73 -4.34 17.79
CA GLY A 138 -31.96 -5.77 17.82
C GLY A 138 -31.05 -6.33 18.91
N VAL A 139 -31.52 -7.34 19.66
CA VAL A 139 -30.61 -8.07 20.53
C VAL A 139 -29.49 -8.59 19.63
N PRO A 140 -28.21 -8.26 19.89
CA PRO A 140 -27.12 -8.80 19.10
C PRO A 140 -27.22 -10.32 19.08
N SER A 141 -27.22 -10.92 17.90
CA SER A 141 -27.00 -12.36 17.77
C SER A 141 -25.52 -12.59 17.99
N PHE A 142 -25.17 -13.44 18.94
CA PHE A 142 -23.79 -13.86 19.19
C PHE A 142 -23.60 -15.22 18.53
N ASP A 143 -22.48 -15.40 17.85
CA ASP A 143 -22.16 -16.68 17.24
C ASP A 143 -21.83 -17.74 18.30
N TYR A 144 -22.02 -19.00 17.95
CA TYR A 144 -21.53 -20.13 18.76
C TYR A 144 -20.90 -21.21 17.89
N GLU A 145 -19.99 -21.97 18.48
CA GLU A 145 -19.26 -23.02 17.77
C GLU A 145 -20.21 -24.07 17.15
N ASN A 146 -19.94 -24.44 15.91
CA ASN A 146 -20.76 -25.30 15.04
C ASN A 146 -22.14 -24.74 14.66
N GLU A 147 -22.41 -23.46 14.90
CA GLU A 147 -23.55 -22.79 14.27
C GLU A 147 -23.41 -22.87 12.75
N SER A 148 -24.53 -23.09 12.05
CA SER A 148 -24.60 -23.07 10.58
C SER A 148 -25.27 -21.77 10.13
N ALA A 149 -24.72 -21.13 9.11
CA ALA A 149 -25.30 -19.94 8.50
C ALA A 149 -24.98 -19.88 7.00
N THR A 150 -25.66 -18.99 6.30
CA THR A 150 -25.35 -18.65 4.91
C THR A 150 -24.74 -17.25 4.90
N PHE A 151 -23.59 -17.12 4.25
CA PHE A 151 -22.89 -15.86 4.03
C PHE A 151 -22.97 -15.47 2.56
N ASN A 152 -23.13 -14.19 2.26
CA ASN A 152 -22.88 -13.69 0.93
C ASN A 152 -21.39 -13.40 0.76
N ASP A 153 -20.80 -14.02 -0.26
CA ASP A 153 -19.38 -13.89 -0.62
C ASP A 153 -19.25 -13.85 -2.15
N SER A 154 -18.11 -13.44 -2.68
CA SER A 154 -17.95 -13.20 -4.10
C SER A 154 -17.90 -14.47 -4.96
N ASP A 155 -18.44 -14.31 -6.18
CA ASP A 155 -18.27 -15.21 -7.32
C ASP A 155 -17.25 -14.66 -8.34
N ILE A 156 -17.00 -15.43 -9.40
CA ILE A 156 -16.05 -15.11 -10.48
C ILE A 156 -16.41 -13.83 -11.26
N ASN A 157 -17.62 -13.31 -11.09
CA ASN A 157 -18.12 -12.09 -11.74
C ASN A 157 -18.21 -10.91 -10.76
N ASP A 158 -17.50 -11.00 -9.62
CA ASP A 158 -17.55 -10.05 -8.51
C ASP A 158 -18.99 -9.80 -7.99
N GLN A 159 -19.87 -10.80 -8.06
CA GLN A 159 -21.22 -10.76 -7.49
C GLN A 159 -21.24 -11.45 -6.13
N MET A 160 -22.02 -10.90 -5.21
CA MET A 160 -22.25 -11.50 -3.90
C MET A 160 -23.26 -12.64 -4.03
N ILE A 161 -22.84 -13.85 -3.69
CA ILE A 161 -23.64 -15.08 -3.77
C ILE A 161 -23.66 -15.82 -2.43
N PRO A 162 -24.76 -16.54 -2.11
CA PRO A 162 -24.87 -17.26 -0.85
C PRO A 162 -23.96 -18.50 -0.81
N LYS A 163 -23.16 -18.62 0.25
CA LYS A 163 -22.31 -19.76 0.60
C LYS A 163 -22.66 -20.26 1.99
N ASN A 164 -22.91 -21.56 2.12
CA ASN A 164 -23.14 -22.17 3.43
C ASN A 164 -21.81 -22.32 4.17
N ALA A 165 -21.83 -22.02 5.47
CA ALA A 165 -20.66 -22.08 6.33
C ALA A 165 -21.04 -22.55 7.74
N HIS A 166 -20.04 -23.05 8.46
CA HIS A 166 -20.14 -23.31 9.89
C HIS A 166 -19.13 -22.49 10.68
N CYS A 167 -19.54 -22.05 11.86
CA CYS A 167 -18.65 -21.43 12.82
C CYS A 167 -17.71 -22.52 13.38
N ARG A 168 -16.43 -22.44 13.06
CA ARG A 168 -15.43 -23.41 13.51
C ARG A 168 -14.78 -23.00 14.82
N SER A 169 -14.85 -21.71 15.17
CA SER A 169 -14.35 -21.22 16.45
C SER A 169 -15.01 -19.92 16.88
N VAL A 170 -15.19 -19.78 18.19
CA VAL A 170 -15.60 -18.56 18.89
C VAL A 170 -14.65 -18.33 20.05
N ILE A 171 -13.83 -17.28 19.98
CA ILE A 171 -12.91 -16.90 21.05
C ILE A 171 -13.30 -15.56 21.61
N GLY A 172 -13.69 -15.56 22.88
CA GLY A 172 -13.91 -14.36 23.64
C GLY A 172 -14.97 -14.53 24.72
N PRO A 173 -15.29 -13.45 25.45
CA PRO A 173 -14.70 -12.12 25.32
C PRO A 173 -13.25 -12.07 25.80
N ILE A 174 -12.33 -11.59 24.94
CA ILE A 174 -10.95 -11.23 25.27
C ILE A 174 -10.89 -9.73 25.58
N LEU A 175 -10.25 -9.36 26.68
CA LEU A 175 -10.01 -7.94 27.02
C LEU A 175 -8.89 -7.38 26.15
N THR A 176 -9.20 -6.35 25.36
CA THR A 176 -8.24 -5.59 24.55
C THR A 176 -8.14 -4.13 25.02
N SER A 177 -7.26 -3.35 24.40
CA SER A 177 -7.22 -1.88 24.62
C SER A 177 -8.52 -1.16 24.22
N GLN A 178 -9.35 -1.78 23.39
CA GLN A 178 -10.63 -1.25 22.89
C GLN A 178 -11.84 -1.85 23.62
N GLY A 179 -11.62 -2.56 24.73
CA GLY A 179 -12.63 -3.26 25.50
C GLY A 179 -12.69 -4.76 25.17
N ASN A 180 -13.76 -5.43 25.60
CA ASN A 180 -13.90 -6.85 25.31
C ASN A 180 -14.20 -7.07 23.82
N ARG A 181 -13.59 -8.10 23.23
CA ARG A 181 -13.85 -8.54 21.85
C ARG A 181 -13.99 -10.05 21.74
N THR A 182 -14.80 -10.48 20.80
CA THR A 182 -14.95 -11.89 20.42
C THR A 182 -14.57 -12.04 18.96
N LEU A 183 -13.74 -13.04 18.64
CA LEU A 183 -13.42 -13.44 17.27
C LEU A 183 -14.23 -14.69 16.92
N ASN A 184 -14.92 -14.64 15.79
CA ASN A 184 -15.66 -15.77 15.23
C ASN A 184 -15.02 -16.17 13.90
N ILE A 185 -14.54 -17.41 13.79
CA ILE A 185 -13.97 -17.93 12.54
C ILE A 185 -14.98 -18.89 11.91
N TRP A 186 -15.48 -18.50 10.75
CA TRP A 186 -16.40 -19.26 9.94
C TRP A 186 -15.68 -19.87 8.75
N VAL A 187 -16.04 -21.08 8.37
CA VAL A 187 -15.48 -21.75 7.19
C VAL A 187 -16.61 -22.22 6.30
N ALA A 188 -16.54 -21.86 5.01
CA ALA A 188 -17.46 -22.38 4.01
C ALA A 188 -17.42 -23.91 3.98
N ASP A 189 -18.58 -24.53 3.84
CA ASP A 189 -18.73 -25.99 4.00
C ASP A 189 -17.88 -26.76 2.99
N ASP A 190 -17.77 -26.24 1.78
CA ASP A 190 -16.95 -26.82 0.71
C ASP A 190 -15.43 -26.63 0.91
N CYS A 191 -15.00 -25.81 1.86
CA CYS A 191 -13.61 -25.56 2.21
C CYS A 191 -13.12 -26.34 3.45
N TRP A 192 -13.98 -27.10 4.14
CA TRP A 192 -13.63 -27.76 5.41
C TRP A 192 -13.07 -29.19 5.23
N GLU A 193 -12.12 -29.60 6.07
CA GLU A 193 -11.37 -30.88 5.92
C GLU A 193 -12.21 -32.17 5.93
N THR A 194 -13.41 -32.16 6.52
CA THR A 194 -14.21 -33.40 6.69
C THR A 194 -15.02 -33.75 5.45
N ASP A 195 -15.58 -32.75 4.79
CA ASP A 195 -16.63 -32.87 3.78
C ASP A 195 -16.50 -31.85 2.64
N GLY A 196 -15.46 -31.02 2.68
CA GLY A 196 -15.16 -30.05 1.65
C GLY A 196 -14.77 -30.67 0.32
N THR A 197 -14.94 -29.87 -0.74
CA THR A 197 -14.71 -30.27 -2.14
C THR A 197 -13.64 -29.43 -2.84
N LYS A 198 -13.14 -28.37 -2.18
CA LYS A 198 -12.06 -27.52 -2.72
C LYS A 198 -10.72 -28.25 -2.74
N LYS A 199 -9.80 -27.70 -3.53
CA LYS A 199 -8.49 -28.29 -3.81
C LYS A 199 -7.65 -28.48 -2.56
N HIS A 200 -7.64 -27.47 -1.69
CA HIS A 200 -7.05 -27.51 -0.36
C HIS A 200 -8.14 -27.19 0.65
N LEU A 201 -8.10 -27.88 1.79
CA LEU A 201 -9.14 -27.81 2.80
C LEU A 201 -8.58 -27.30 4.13
N VAL A 202 -9.33 -26.42 4.76
CA VAL A 202 -9.00 -25.83 6.05
C VAL A 202 -9.16 -26.89 7.14
N THR A 203 -8.14 -26.98 7.99
CA THR A 203 -8.11 -27.89 9.14
C THR A 203 -8.24 -27.13 10.47
N THR A 204 -8.51 -27.85 11.54
CA THR A 204 -8.55 -27.29 12.90
C THR A 204 -7.22 -26.62 13.32
N GLU A 205 -6.08 -27.14 12.87
CA GLU A 205 -4.76 -26.54 13.13
C GLU A 205 -4.63 -25.16 12.49
N MET A 206 -5.11 -25.01 11.26
CA MET A 206 -5.11 -23.74 10.53
C MET A 206 -6.01 -22.70 11.19
N ILE A 207 -7.15 -23.12 11.77
CA ILE A 207 -8.01 -22.25 12.57
C ILE A 207 -7.25 -21.74 13.79
N THR A 208 -6.61 -22.64 14.55
CA THR A 208 -5.83 -22.25 15.74
C THR A 208 -4.72 -21.25 15.40
N ALA A 209 -4.05 -21.42 14.26
CA ALA A 209 -3.02 -20.49 13.81
C ALA A 209 -3.55 -19.09 13.47
N LEU A 210 -4.74 -18.97 12.86
CA LEU A 210 -5.38 -17.67 12.61
C LEU A 210 -5.73 -16.96 13.91
N GLU A 211 -6.29 -17.69 14.87
CA GLU A 211 -6.65 -17.17 16.19
C GLU A 211 -5.43 -16.58 16.90
N ASP A 212 -4.35 -17.37 16.95
CA ASP A 212 -3.10 -16.99 17.60
C ASP A 212 -2.44 -15.75 16.98
N LYS A 213 -2.69 -15.50 15.69
CA LYS A 213 -2.19 -14.32 14.98
C LYS A 213 -3.11 -13.11 15.13
N PHE A 214 -4.43 -13.30 15.12
CA PHE A 214 -5.39 -12.20 15.01
C PHE A 214 -5.87 -11.66 16.35
N LEU A 215 -6.39 -12.52 17.24
CA LEU A 215 -6.94 -12.12 18.54
C LEU A 215 -6.67 -13.19 19.59
N LYS A 216 -5.79 -12.88 20.53
CA LYS A 216 -5.27 -13.78 21.55
C LYS A 216 -5.40 -13.15 22.93
N THR A 217 -5.57 -13.98 23.96
CA THR A 217 -5.54 -13.48 25.34
C THR A 217 -4.20 -12.82 25.64
N GLY A 218 -4.23 -11.56 26.06
CA GLY A 218 -3.04 -10.74 26.31
C GLY A 218 -3.32 -9.30 25.90
N LEU A 219 -2.29 -8.45 26.00
CA LEU A 219 -2.30 -7.13 25.37
C LEU A 219 -1.01 -6.98 24.57
N ASP A 220 -1.09 -6.35 23.39
CA ASP A 220 0.02 -6.05 22.49
C ASP A 220 0.76 -7.32 22.01
N ASN A 221 0.00 -8.38 21.72
CA ASN A 221 0.53 -9.69 21.33
C ASN A 221 -0.08 -10.28 20.05
N ASP A 222 -0.97 -9.55 19.38
CA ASP A 222 -1.65 -9.99 18.16
C ASP A 222 -1.94 -8.81 17.21
N ILE A 223 -2.41 -9.14 16.00
CA ILE A 223 -2.74 -8.16 14.96
C ILE A 223 -3.82 -7.19 15.43
N TYR A 224 -4.85 -7.67 16.14
CA TYR A 224 -5.93 -6.81 16.63
C TYR A 224 -5.36 -5.68 17.49
N ASP A 225 -4.56 -6.01 18.50
CA ASP A 225 -3.96 -5.04 19.41
C ASP A 225 -3.01 -4.10 18.70
N TRP A 226 -2.15 -4.63 17.82
CA TRP A 226 -1.16 -3.81 17.14
C TRP A 226 -1.79 -2.80 16.18
N VAL A 227 -2.80 -3.21 15.40
CA VAL A 227 -3.47 -2.34 14.44
C VAL A 227 -4.38 -1.34 15.15
N THR A 228 -5.18 -1.77 16.13
CA THR A 228 -6.07 -0.84 16.86
C THR A 228 -5.30 0.15 17.74
N THR A 229 -4.10 -0.20 18.21
CA THR A 229 -3.21 0.75 18.89
C THR A 229 -2.79 1.90 17.98
N ILE A 230 -2.63 1.65 16.67
CA ILE A 230 -2.27 2.66 15.68
C ILE A 230 -3.52 3.40 15.21
N LEU A 231 -4.58 2.69 14.80
CA LEU A 231 -5.67 3.25 14.03
C LEU A 231 -6.93 3.57 14.86
N GLY A 232 -7.04 3.03 16.08
CA GLY A 232 -8.25 3.09 16.90
C GLY A 232 -9.18 1.90 16.67
N PRO A 233 -10.39 1.92 17.26
CA PRO A 233 -11.32 0.80 17.21
C PRO A 233 -11.89 0.57 15.80
N GLU A 234 -12.21 -0.69 15.51
CA GLU A 234 -12.76 -1.17 14.24
C GLU A 234 -14.22 -0.82 14.01
N TRP A 235 -14.99 -0.70 15.10
CA TRP A 235 -16.40 -0.36 15.02
C TRP A 235 -16.88 0.31 16.30
N GLY A 236 -18.06 0.91 16.22
CA GLY A 236 -18.69 1.58 17.34
C GLY A 236 -19.98 2.26 16.91
N LYS A 237 -20.38 3.30 17.64
CA LYS A 237 -21.64 3.99 17.38
C LYS A 237 -21.54 4.84 16.12
N THR A 238 -22.39 4.56 15.13
CA THR A 238 -22.43 5.28 13.85
C THR A 238 -23.50 6.37 13.80
N GLY A 239 -24.63 6.18 14.52
CA GLY A 239 -25.77 7.09 14.49
C GLY A 239 -26.73 6.91 13.29
N TYR A 240 -26.52 5.89 12.46
CA TYR A 240 -27.37 5.60 11.31
C TYR A 240 -28.20 4.33 11.53
N SER A 241 -29.48 4.36 11.14
CA SER A 241 -30.41 3.25 11.35
C SER A 241 -30.27 2.10 10.37
N ASN A 242 -29.61 2.33 9.24
CA ASN A 242 -29.34 1.33 8.21
C ASN A 242 -28.00 0.61 8.41
N LEU A 243 -27.27 0.90 9.50
CA LEU A 243 -26.05 0.22 9.91
C LEU A 243 -26.30 -0.64 11.15
N ILE A 244 -25.53 -1.71 11.28
CA ILE A 244 -25.64 -2.62 12.43
C ILE A 244 -25.11 -1.94 13.72
N PRO A 245 -25.73 -2.22 14.89
CA PRO A 245 -25.21 -1.75 16.17
C PRO A 245 -23.90 -2.47 16.52
N PRO A 246 -23.04 -1.87 17.37
CA PRO A 246 -21.85 -2.57 17.86
C PRO A 246 -22.26 -3.76 18.75
N ASN A 247 -21.68 -4.93 18.46
CA ASN A 247 -21.84 -6.16 19.24
C ASN A 247 -20.52 -6.68 19.85
N ASN A 248 -19.39 -6.02 19.54
CA ASN A 248 -18.02 -6.41 19.94
C ASN A 248 -17.53 -7.74 19.35
N GLU A 249 -18.16 -8.21 18.27
CA GLU A 249 -17.71 -9.40 17.54
C GLU A 249 -17.04 -9.01 16.23
N ILE A 250 -16.05 -9.81 15.84
CA ILE A 250 -15.37 -9.72 14.56
C ILE A 250 -15.45 -11.10 13.92
N THR A 251 -15.91 -11.17 12.69
CA THR A 251 -16.00 -12.42 11.93
C THR A 251 -14.93 -12.48 10.86
N ILE A 252 -14.19 -13.59 10.80
CA ILE A 252 -13.35 -13.94 9.65
C ILE A 252 -14.03 -15.10 8.94
N LEU A 253 -14.38 -14.92 7.67
CA LEU A 253 -14.89 -15.99 6.83
C LEU A 253 -13.75 -16.56 5.98
N LEU A 254 -13.49 -17.85 6.10
CA LEU A 254 -12.65 -18.60 5.18
C LEU A 254 -13.53 -19.20 4.09
N SER A 255 -13.36 -18.71 2.86
CA SER A 255 -14.10 -19.21 1.69
C SER A 255 -13.21 -19.20 0.44
N ASP A 256 -13.60 -19.95 -0.58
CA ASP A 256 -12.98 -19.89 -1.91
C ASP A 256 -13.46 -18.61 -2.61
N ILE A 257 -12.65 -17.56 -2.54
CA ILE A 257 -13.02 -16.23 -3.05
C ILE A 257 -13.19 -16.35 -4.56
N ASN A 258 -14.22 -15.71 -5.09
CA ASN A 258 -14.57 -15.77 -6.53
C ASN A 258 -14.93 -17.16 -7.07
N GLU A 259 -15.06 -18.19 -6.22
CA GLU A 259 -15.30 -19.58 -6.64
C GLU A 259 -14.28 -20.11 -7.68
N ASP A 260 -13.05 -19.61 -7.65
CA ASP A 260 -12.04 -19.92 -8.65
C ASP A 260 -11.23 -21.18 -8.32
N ASN A 261 -11.28 -21.64 -7.06
CA ASN A 261 -10.51 -22.76 -6.52
C ASN A 261 -9.00 -22.64 -6.82
N SER A 262 -8.53 -21.40 -6.91
CA SER A 262 -7.15 -21.04 -7.25
C SER A 262 -6.23 -21.27 -6.06
N ASP A 263 -5.04 -21.79 -6.34
CA ASP A 263 -4.01 -22.03 -5.32
C ASP A 263 -2.63 -21.48 -5.72
N THR A 264 -2.59 -20.65 -6.76
CA THR A 264 -1.35 -20.04 -7.30
C THR A 264 -1.40 -18.52 -7.38
N GLY A 265 -2.46 -17.88 -6.91
CA GLY A 265 -2.67 -16.43 -7.06
C GLY A 265 -4.14 -16.05 -7.07
N GLY A 266 -4.41 -14.76 -6.88
CA GLY A 266 -5.76 -14.22 -6.83
C GLY A 266 -5.94 -13.25 -5.68
N VAL A 267 -7.19 -13.06 -5.27
CA VAL A 267 -7.55 -12.23 -4.12
C VAL A 267 -7.34 -13.06 -2.85
N VAL A 268 -6.32 -12.72 -2.04
CA VAL A 268 -5.99 -13.45 -0.80
C VAL A 268 -6.97 -13.12 0.34
N GLY A 269 -7.56 -11.94 0.30
CA GLY A 269 -8.57 -11.50 1.25
C GLY A 269 -9.26 -10.24 0.75
N TYR A 270 -10.41 -9.92 1.35
CA TYR A 270 -11.07 -8.65 1.11
C TYR A 270 -11.99 -8.23 2.26
N PHE A 271 -12.09 -6.92 2.47
CA PHE A 271 -13.12 -6.26 3.28
C PHE A 271 -14.16 -5.58 2.40
N TRP A 272 -15.44 -5.84 2.68
CA TRP A 272 -16.56 -5.14 2.04
C TRP A 272 -17.47 -4.46 3.07
N ALA A 273 -17.55 -3.14 3.00
CA ALA A 273 -18.32 -2.31 3.95
C ALA A 273 -19.83 -2.60 3.93
N GLY A 274 -20.34 -3.23 2.87
CA GLY A 274 -21.75 -3.62 2.77
C GLY A 274 -22.20 -4.56 3.88
N ASN A 275 -21.29 -5.40 4.40
CA ASN A 275 -21.55 -6.31 5.52
C ASN A 275 -21.98 -5.58 6.80
N ASN A 276 -21.61 -4.31 6.96
CA ASN A 276 -21.91 -3.51 8.14
C ASN A 276 -23.30 -2.85 8.07
N PHE A 277 -24.02 -3.00 6.96
CA PHE A 277 -25.38 -2.47 6.77
C PHE A 277 -26.42 -3.50 7.21
N THR A 278 -27.65 -3.05 7.46
CA THR A 278 -28.75 -3.99 7.65
C THR A 278 -29.13 -4.65 6.33
N ALA A 279 -29.58 -5.90 6.35
CA ALA A 279 -30.02 -6.65 5.17
C ALA A 279 -31.22 -5.96 4.46
N SER A 280 -32.01 -5.20 5.23
CA SER A 280 -33.10 -4.37 4.68
C SER A 280 -32.64 -3.20 3.82
N SER A 281 -31.39 -2.75 4.01
CA SER A 281 -30.79 -1.61 3.31
C SER A 281 -29.82 -2.03 2.21
N VAL A 282 -29.10 -3.13 2.44
CA VAL A 282 -28.19 -3.77 1.49
C VAL A 282 -28.52 -5.26 1.51
N SER A 283 -29.19 -5.76 0.46
CA SER A 283 -29.71 -7.13 0.42
C SER A 283 -28.65 -8.19 0.66
N ASP A 284 -27.43 -7.93 0.19
CA ASP A 284 -26.32 -8.88 0.24
C ASP A 284 -25.50 -8.73 1.52
N SER A 285 -25.91 -7.85 2.44
CA SER A 285 -25.21 -7.68 3.72
C SER A 285 -25.30 -8.94 4.57
N ASN A 286 -24.15 -9.33 5.13
CA ASN A 286 -24.06 -10.34 6.17
C ASN A 286 -24.42 -9.82 7.57
N GLU A 287 -24.73 -8.52 7.73
CA GLU A 287 -25.02 -7.85 9.01
C GLU A 287 -23.94 -8.08 10.09
N ARG A 288 -22.66 -8.08 9.68
CA ARG A 288 -21.49 -8.42 10.50
C ARG A 288 -20.34 -7.45 10.32
N ILE A 289 -19.51 -7.34 11.35
CA ILE A 289 -18.19 -6.73 11.28
C ILE A 289 -17.22 -7.82 10.82
N MET A 290 -16.89 -7.85 9.53
CA MET A 290 -16.20 -8.99 8.95
C MET A 290 -15.32 -8.67 7.75
N PHE A 291 -14.39 -9.57 7.47
CA PHE A 291 -13.67 -9.69 6.19
C PHE A 291 -13.53 -11.17 5.81
N VAL A 292 -13.18 -11.40 4.56
CA VAL A 292 -13.04 -12.74 3.98
C VAL A 292 -11.58 -13.00 3.66
N ILE A 293 -11.13 -14.24 3.84
CA ILE A 293 -9.80 -14.73 3.48
C ILE A 293 -9.98 -15.95 2.58
N ASP A 294 -9.14 -16.06 1.55
CA ASP A 294 -9.19 -17.19 0.65
C ASP A 294 -8.75 -18.48 1.35
N ALA A 295 -9.68 -19.42 1.47
CA ALA A 295 -9.47 -20.69 2.15
C ALA A 295 -8.54 -21.62 1.38
N VAL A 296 -8.61 -21.63 0.04
CA VAL A 296 -7.87 -22.56 -0.81
C VAL A 296 -6.39 -22.20 -0.83
N MET A 297 -6.09 -20.92 -1.00
CA MET A 297 -4.73 -20.39 -0.86
C MET A 297 -4.24 -20.57 0.57
N TYR A 298 -5.01 -20.20 1.60
CA TYR A 298 -4.55 -20.36 2.99
C TYR A 298 -4.20 -21.80 3.35
N ALA A 299 -5.00 -22.77 2.89
CA ALA A 299 -4.80 -24.18 3.15
C ALA A 299 -3.73 -24.84 2.26
N ASN A 300 -3.17 -24.13 1.28
CA ASN A 300 -2.18 -24.68 0.36
C ASN A 300 -0.85 -24.98 1.09
N PRO A 301 -0.36 -26.24 1.08
CA PRO A 301 0.84 -26.66 1.79
C PRO A 301 2.16 -26.34 1.05
N SER A 302 2.11 -25.73 -0.14
CA SER A 302 3.30 -25.43 -0.95
C SER A 302 4.29 -24.52 -0.21
N LEU A 303 5.58 -24.87 -0.30
CA LEU A 303 6.67 -24.12 0.32
C LEU A 303 7.14 -22.92 -0.52
N ASP A 304 6.88 -22.92 -1.83
CA ASP A 304 7.29 -21.90 -2.79
C ASP A 304 6.11 -21.23 -3.52
N GLY A 305 4.88 -21.53 -3.11
CA GLY A 305 3.65 -21.00 -3.71
C GLY A 305 3.26 -21.65 -5.03
N SER A 306 4.09 -22.56 -5.55
CA SER A 306 3.87 -23.28 -6.80
C SER A 306 3.61 -24.76 -6.53
N PRO A 307 2.34 -25.18 -6.38
CA PRO A 307 1.99 -26.53 -5.96
C PRO A 307 2.38 -27.55 -7.03
N THR A 308 3.10 -28.58 -6.60
CA THR A 308 3.37 -29.79 -7.38
C THR A 308 2.27 -30.82 -7.11
N ALA A 309 2.14 -31.83 -8.00
CA ALA A 309 1.18 -32.92 -7.81
C ALA A 309 1.38 -33.75 -6.52
N THR A 310 2.48 -33.51 -5.79
CA THR A 310 2.81 -34.19 -4.54
C THR A 310 2.55 -33.34 -3.29
N ASP A 311 2.21 -32.06 -3.45
CA ASP A 311 1.96 -31.13 -2.33
C ASP A 311 0.53 -31.34 -1.80
N THR A 312 0.34 -32.43 -1.07
CA THR A 312 -0.96 -32.84 -0.50
C THR A 312 -0.97 -32.90 1.02
N THR A 313 0.19 -32.72 1.67
CA THR A 313 0.35 -32.69 3.13
C THR A 313 1.52 -31.77 3.50
N GLY A 314 1.58 -31.29 4.74
CA GLY A 314 2.73 -30.52 5.24
C GLY A 314 2.55 -29.01 5.31
N TRP A 315 1.30 -28.54 5.41
CA TRP A 315 1.01 -27.16 5.77
C TRP A 315 1.70 -26.79 7.10
N THR A 316 2.28 -25.60 7.16
CA THR A 316 2.78 -24.98 8.39
C THR A 316 2.50 -23.49 8.36
N ASP A 317 2.49 -22.84 9.51
CA ASP A 317 2.39 -21.37 9.64
C ASP A 317 3.54 -20.58 8.97
N SER A 318 4.55 -21.29 8.45
CA SER A 318 5.71 -20.73 7.75
C SER A 318 5.78 -21.14 6.28
N ALA A 319 4.80 -21.89 5.78
CA ALA A 319 4.64 -22.16 4.35
C ALA A 319 4.35 -20.87 3.58
N PHE A 320 4.44 -20.94 2.24
CA PHE A 320 4.33 -19.75 1.40
C PHE A 320 3.02 -19.00 1.65
N TRP A 321 1.87 -19.66 1.50
CA TRP A 321 0.57 -18.99 1.57
C TRP A 321 0.19 -18.44 2.96
N PRO A 322 0.43 -19.13 4.08
CA PRO A 322 0.26 -18.55 5.41
C PRO A 322 1.05 -17.26 5.63
N LYS A 323 2.25 -17.15 5.05
CA LYS A 323 3.05 -15.91 5.09
C LYS A 323 2.44 -14.76 4.30
N PHE A 324 1.58 -15.01 3.31
CA PHE A 324 0.79 -13.98 2.65
C PHE A 324 -0.53 -13.71 3.38
N VAL A 325 -1.16 -14.74 3.94
CA VAL A 325 -2.45 -14.60 4.65
C VAL A 325 -2.30 -13.82 5.96
N PHE A 326 -1.29 -14.09 6.79
CA PHE A 326 -1.14 -13.39 8.07
C PHE A 326 -0.96 -11.87 7.96
N PRO A 327 -0.13 -11.30 7.06
CA PRO A 327 -0.12 -9.86 6.84
C PRO A 327 -1.41 -9.38 6.17
N THR A 328 -2.07 -10.19 5.34
CA THR A 328 -3.39 -9.86 4.75
C THR A 328 -4.48 -9.71 5.83
N LEU A 329 -4.43 -10.45 6.94
CA LEU A 329 -5.33 -10.21 8.07
C LEU A 329 -5.23 -8.76 8.59
N ALA A 330 -4.01 -8.23 8.68
CA ALA A 330 -3.78 -6.86 9.09
C ALA A 330 -4.18 -5.85 8.00
N HIS A 331 -4.00 -6.22 6.73
CA HIS A 331 -4.45 -5.46 5.56
C HIS A 331 -5.98 -5.26 5.56
N GLU A 332 -6.75 -6.33 5.64
CA GLU A 332 -8.21 -6.25 5.60
C GLU A 332 -8.79 -5.62 6.86
N PHE A 333 -8.14 -5.85 8.00
CA PHE A 333 -8.52 -5.19 9.24
C PHE A 333 -8.23 -3.68 9.22
N GLN A 334 -7.16 -3.24 8.54
CA GLN A 334 -6.95 -1.83 8.25
C GLN A 334 -8.14 -1.26 7.48
N HIS A 335 -8.62 -1.94 6.44
CA HIS A 335 -9.72 -1.42 5.61
C HIS A 335 -11.01 -1.25 6.43
N MET A 336 -11.29 -2.22 7.29
CA MET A 336 -12.42 -2.17 8.22
C MET A 336 -12.31 -0.98 9.18
N ILE A 337 -11.17 -0.82 9.87
CA ILE A 337 -10.95 0.31 10.78
C ILE A 337 -11.00 1.62 10.01
N HIS A 338 -10.39 1.68 8.82
CA HIS A 338 -10.39 2.87 7.97
C HIS A 338 -11.82 3.30 7.65
N PHE A 339 -12.67 2.37 7.19
CA PHE A 339 -14.07 2.68 6.90
C PHE A 339 -14.77 3.30 8.11
N TYR A 340 -14.59 2.73 9.30
CA TYR A 340 -15.23 3.25 10.51
C TYR A 340 -14.66 4.61 10.95
N GLN A 341 -13.34 4.69 11.13
CA GLN A 341 -12.64 5.87 11.60
C GLN A 341 -12.87 7.05 10.66
N LYS A 342 -12.82 6.82 9.34
CA LYS A 342 -12.96 7.89 8.37
C LYS A 342 -14.38 8.39 8.24
N SER A 343 -15.31 7.46 8.07
CA SER A 343 -16.69 7.80 7.72
C SER A 343 -17.45 8.32 8.94
N PHE A 344 -17.20 7.77 10.13
CA PHE A 344 -18.05 8.04 11.30
C PHE A 344 -17.33 8.81 12.41
N VAL A 345 -16.04 8.53 12.66
CA VAL A 345 -15.29 9.24 13.71
C VAL A 345 -14.80 10.60 13.20
N ALA A 346 -14.12 10.60 12.05
CA ALA A 346 -13.63 11.82 11.41
C ALA A 346 -14.71 12.56 10.59
N ASN A 347 -15.85 11.90 10.34
CA ASN A 347 -16.98 12.44 9.59
C ASN A 347 -16.56 12.96 8.20
N ALA A 348 -15.76 12.17 7.49
CA ALA A 348 -15.39 12.44 6.11
C ALA A 348 -16.63 12.44 5.21
N THR A 349 -16.71 13.41 4.28
CA THR A 349 -17.88 13.57 3.40
C THR A 349 -17.82 12.73 2.14
N ALA A 350 -16.68 12.09 1.89
CA ALA A 350 -16.38 11.33 0.69
C ALA A 350 -15.65 10.03 1.07
N PRO A 351 -15.65 9.02 0.18
CA PRO A 351 -14.77 7.87 0.30
C PRO A 351 -13.30 8.27 0.12
N THR A 352 -12.40 7.66 0.88
CA THR A 352 -10.94 7.77 0.65
C THR A 352 -10.58 7.27 -0.75
N GLU A 353 -9.68 7.99 -1.41
CA GLU A 353 -9.09 7.57 -2.68
C GLU A 353 -8.44 6.20 -2.53
N THR A 354 -8.68 5.32 -3.49
CA THR A 354 -8.27 3.91 -3.41
C THR A 354 -6.77 3.78 -3.13
N TRP A 355 -5.92 4.48 -3.88
CA TRP A 355 -4.46 4.41 -3.68
C TRP A 355 -4.01 4.79 -2.25
N ILE A 356 -4.70 5.73 -1.58
CA ILE A 356 -4.39 6.12 -0.19
C ILE A 356 -4.80 5.00 0.77
N ASN A 357 -5.97 4.41 0.55
CA ASN A 357 -6.46 3.34 1.41
C ASN A 357 -5.54 2.11 1.33
N GLU A 358 -5.19 1.68 0.13
CA GLU A 358 -4.28 0.56 -0.14
C GLU A 358 -2.85 0.86 0.35
N MET A 359 -2.34 2.08 0.14
CA MET A 359 -1.07 2.52 0.72
C MET A 359 -1.06 2.33 2.24
N CYS A 360 -2.16 2.71 2.93
CA CYS A 360 -2.28 2.53 4.37
C CYS A 360 -2.28 1.05 4.77
N SER A 361 -2.92 0.17 4.00
CA SER A 361 -2.90 -1.28 4.26
C SER A 361 -1.51 -1.88 4.11
N MET A 362 -0.81 -1.57 3.02
CA MET A 362 0.57 -2.05 2.81
C MET A 362 1.55 -1.45 3.82
N LEU A 363 1.30 -0.23 4.31
CA LEU A 363 2.04 0.32 5.43
C LEU A 363 1.80 -0.46 6.73
N ILE A 364 0.58 -0.91 7.02
CA ILE A 364 0.32 -1.79 8.15
C ILE A 364 1.10 -3.10 8.02
N GLU A 365 1.12 -3.72 6.83
CA GLU A 365 1.92 -4.93 6.59
C GLU A 365 3.42 -4.70 6.89
N ASP A 366 4.02 -3.61 6.39
CA ASP A 366 5.45 -3.28 6.60
C ASP A 366 5.74 -2.99 8.09
N ILE A 367 4.88 -2.19 8.73
CA ILE A 367 5.01 -1.77 10.14
C ILE A 367 4.89 -2.96 11.11
N LEU A 368 4.12 -3.98 10.75
CA LEU A 368 3.86 -5.15 11.61
C LEU A 368 4.66 -6.39 11.21
N ALA A 369 5.45 -6.35 10.15
CA ALA A 369 6.21 -7.51 9.66
C ALA A 369 7.06 -8.19 10.76
N ASP A 370 7.80 -7.40 11.55
CA ASP A 370 8.64 -7.90 12.66
C ASP A 370 7.83 -8.49 13.83
N LYS A 371 6.63 -7.94 14.08
CA LYS A 371 5.70 -8.40 15.13
C LYS A 371 4.97 -9.68 14.72
N ILE A 372 4.45 -9.74 13.49
CA ILE A 372 3.77 -10.93 12.94
C ILE A 372 4.77 -12.06 12.71
N GLY A 373 6.02 -11.71 12.40
CA GLY A 373 7.11 -12.65 12.16
C GLY A 373 7.18 -13.14 10.72
N VAL A 374 6.65 -12.38 9.76
CA VAL A 374 6.58 -12.73 8.33
C VAL A 374 7.09 -11.60 7.47
N GLU A 375 7.61 -11.92 6.29
CA GLU A 375 8.04 -10.92 5.33
C GLU A 375 6.86 -10.00 4.95
N GLY A 376 7.02 -8.69 5.16
CA GLY A 376 6.07 -7.69 4.66
C GLY A 376 6.32 -7.34 3.18
N PRO A 377 5.67 -6.28 2.66
CA PRO A 377 5.75 -5.88 1.24
C PRO A 377 7.15 -5.44 0.79
N ARG A 378 8.09 -5.26 1.73
CA ARG A 378 9.51 -5.06 1.45
C ARG A 378 10.19 -6.31 0.87
N GLY A 379 9.65 -7.51 1.07
CA GLY A 379 10.24 -8.76 0.58
C GLY A 379 11.57 -9.12 1.24
N VAL A 380 11.81 -8.66 2.47
CA VAL A 380 13.02 -8.97 3.23
C VAL A 380 12.58 -9.51 4.59
N SER A 381 13.30 -10.53 5.08
CA SER A 381 13.04 -11.15 6.38
C SER A 381 12.72 -10.12 7.46
N SER A 382 11.63 -10.38 8.19
CA SER A 382 11.11 -9.55 9.29
C SER A 382 12.10 -9.33 10.44
N LEU A 383 13.15 -10.14 10.52
CA LEU A 383 14.22 -10.02 11.52
C LEU A 383 15.35 -9.07 11.10
N ILE A 384 15.36 -8.60 9.85
CA ILE A 384 16.47 -7.83 9.27
C ILE A 384 16.06 -6.36 9.13
N GLY A 385 16.64 -5.50 9.98
CA GLY A 385 16.40 -4.05 9.89
C GLY A 385 17.15 -3.36 8.76
N THR A 386 18.22 -3.95 8.23
CA THR A 386 18.98 -3.35 7.12
C THR A 386 18.24 -3.48 5.79
N ALA A 387 18.77 -2.89 4.73
CA ALA A 387 18.19 -2.93 3.37
C ALA A 387 18.17 -4.31 2.68
N GLY A 388 18.53 -5.38 3.38
CA GLY A 388 18.65 -6.71 2.78
C GLY A 388 19.89 -6.85 1.89
N SER A 389 19.97 -7.97 1.19
CA SER A 389 21.04 -8.27 0.23
C SER A 389 20.65 -7.85 -1.19
N PRO A 390 21.60 -7.49 -2.06
CA PRO A 390 21.35 -7.30 -3.48
C PRO A 390 20.79 -8.56 -4.18
N GLY A 391 20.00 -8.37 -5.23
CA GLY A 391 19.37 -9.44 -6.01
C GLY A 391 18.04 -9.92 -5.44
N ASN A 392 17.36 -9.09 -4.65
CA ASN A 392 16.06 -9.45 -4.09
C ASN A 392 14.95 -9.35 -5.15
N ILE A 393 14.25 -10.44 -5.38
CA ILE A 393 13.10 -10.54 -6.31
C ILE A 393 11.76 -10.60 -5.59
N GLU A 394 11.77 -10.56 -4.26
CA GLU A 394 10.57 -10.71 -3.44
C GLU A 394 9.94 -9.36 -3.07
N GLY A 395 8.65 -9.41 -2.72
CA GLY A 395 7.87 -8.26 -2.31
C GLY A 395 7.47 -7.36 -3.48
N ARG A 396 7.11 -6.11 -3.16
CA ARG A 396 6.50 -5.17 -4.13
C ARG A 396 7.54 -4.28 -4.83
N LEU A 397 8.72 -4.11 -4.25
CA LEU A 397 9.73 -3.17 -4.77
C LEU A 397 10.38 -3.57 -6.11
N PRO A 398 10.53 -4.86 -6.47
CA PRO A 398 10.93 -5.26 -7.83
C PRO A 398 9.99 -4.72 -8.92
N ILE A 399 8.68 -4.83 -8.68
CA ILE A 399 7.65 -4.36 -9.61
C ILE A 399 7.66 -2.83 -9.65
N PHE A 400 7.78 -2.16 -8.50
CA PHE A 400 7.97 -0.69 -8.48
C PHE A 400 9.17 -0.26 -9.33
N ASN A 401 10.32 -0.94 -9.22
CA ASN A 401 11.50 -0.61 -10.01
C ASN A 401 11.30 -0.79 -11.51
N GLN A 402 10.52 -1.81 -11.92
CA GLN A 402 10.14 -2.05 -13.31
C GLN A 402 9.18 -0.98 -13.86
N TYR A 403 8.32 -0.42 -13.01
CA TYR A 403 7.28 0.54 -13.38
C TYR A 403 7.48 1.89 -12.69
N LEU A 404 8.73 2.36 -12.65
CA LEU A 404 9.16 3.51 -11.85
C LEU A 404 8.45 4.83 -12.24
N THR A 405 7.92 4.90 -13.47
CA THR A 405 7.20 6.06 -14.02
C THR A 405 5.68 5.97 -13.89
N ASN A 406 5.13 4.94 -13.25
CA ASN A 406 3.68 4.80 -13.07
C ASN A 406 3.14 5.82 -12.06
N GLU A 407 1.87 6.19 -12.25
CA GLU A 407 1.16 7.19 -11.45
C GLU A 407 0.94 6.80 -10.00
N VAL A 408 1.28 7.72 -9.08
CA VAL A 408 0.94 7.56 -7.65
C VAL A 408 -0.55 7.78 -7.44
N ILE A 409 -1.13 8.78 -8.12
CA ILE A 409 -2.56 9.10 -8.03
C ILE A 409 -3.30 8.33 -9.13
N VAL A 410 -3.73 7.10 -8.83
CA VAL A 410 -4.50 6.30 -9.78
C VAL A 410 -6.01 6.55 -9.55
N THR A 411 -6.67 7.32 -10.42
CA THR A 411 -8.04 7.78 -10.16
C THR A 411 -9.16 6.85 -10.63
N SER A 412 -8.98 6.08 -11.72
CA SER A 412 -10.09 5.36 -12.37
C SER A 412 -9.86 3.89 -12.72
N ASN A 413 -8.60 3.44 -12.74
CA ASN A 413 -8.23 2.08 -13.17
C ASN A 413 -7.41 1.30 -12.14
N PHE A 414 -7.34 1.76 -10.88
CA PHE A 414 -6.61 1.06 -9.83
C PHE A 414 -7.09 -0.40 -9.76
N GLY A 415 -6.18 -1.33 -10.06
CA GLY A 415 -6.46 -2.76 -10.13
C GLY A 415 -7.36 -3.24 -11.27
N LYS A 416 -7.51 -2.50 -12.38
CA LYS A 416 -8.34 -2.89 -13.55
C LYS A 416 -7.56 -3.42 -14.76
N ILE A 417 -6.24 -3.54 -14.66
CA ILE A 417 -5.35 -3.91 -15.77
C ILE A 417 -4.45 -5.05 -15.28
N ALA A 418 -3.84 -5.79 -16.21
CA ALA A 418 -2.71 -6.69 -15.94
C ALA A 418 -1.57 -6.05 -15.11
N ASP A 419 -1.57 -4.72 -14.98
CA ASP A 419 -0.66 -3.88 -14.20
C ASP A 419 -1.12 -3.64 -12.73
N GLN A 420 -2.13 -4.38 -12.23
CA GLN A 420 -2.64 -4.29 -10.85
C GLN A 420 -1.51 -4.33 -9.82
N TYR A 421 -0.48 -5.15 -10.07
CA TYR A 421 0.66 -5.25 -9.17
C TYR A 421 1.50 -3.97 -9.12
N ALA A 422 1.58 -3.20 -10.20
CA ALA A 422 2.35 -1.95 -10.24
C ALA A 422 1.68 -0.85 -9.42
N ASP A 423 0.35 -0.72 -9.46
CA ASP A 423 -0.39 0.28 -8.68
C ASP A 423 -0.10 0.17 -7.17
N TYR A 424 -0.21 -1.05 -6.64
CA TYR A 424 0.13 -1.34 -5.25
C TYR A 424 1.61 -1.09 -4.97
N SER A 425 2.49 -1.44 -5.91
CA SER A 425 3.94 -1.30 -5.73
C SER A 425 4.37 0.16 -5.66
N VAL A 426 3.80 1.03 -6.50
CA VAL A 426 4.02 2.49 -6.48
C VAL A 426 3.47 3.11 -5.20
N ALA A 427 2.22 2.79 -4.84
CA ALA A 427 1.59 3.30 -3.63
C ALA A 427 2.37 2.86 -2.37
N TYR A 428 2.82 1.60 -2.30
CA TYR A 428 3.67 1.13 -1.23
C TYR A 428 5.02 1.84 -1.20
N ALA A 429 5.73 1.95 -2.33
CA ALA A 429 7.03 2.62 -2.37
C ALA A 429 6.93 4.05 -1.83
N PHE A 430 5.93 4.82 -2.28
CA PHE A 430 5.68 6.18 -1.80
C PHE A 430 5.30 6.22 -0.30
N GLY A 431 4.37 5.37 0.13
CA GLY A 431 3.98 5.25 1.53
C GLY A 431 5.15 4.89 2.43
N ALA A 432 5.98 3.92 2.02
CA ALA A 432 7.16 3.46 2.74
C ALA A 432 8.18 4.58 2.96
N TRP A 433 8.37 5.46 1.97
CA TRP A 433 9.17 6.68 2.12
C TRP A 433 8.51 7.67 3.09
N LEU A 434 7.20 7.91 2.94
CA LEU A 434 6.46 8.82 3.81
C LEU A 434 6.58 8.42 5.28
N ALA A 435 6.33 7.14 5.59
CA ALA A 435 6.41 6.62 6.96
C ALA A 435 7.83 6.77 7.54
N ARG A 436 8.88 6.50 6.75
CA ARG A 436 10.28 6.62 7.20
C ARG A 436 10.73 8.07 7.43
N ASN A 437 10.06 9.05 6.83
CA ASN A 437 10.47 10.46 6.88
C ASN A 437 9.52 11.37 7.68
N TYR A 438 8.27 10.96 7.91
CA TYR A 438 7.21 11.82 8.45
C TYR A 438 6.43 11.21 9.62
N GLY A 439 7.07 10.40 10.47
CA GLY A 439 6.53 10.00 11.78
C GLY A 439 6.13 8.53 11.93
N GLY A 440 6.40 7.67 10.94
CA GLY A 440 6.17 6.23 11.02
C GLY A 440 4.70 5.89 11.31
N VAL A 441 4.43 5.23 12.43
CA VAL A 441 3.04 4.91 12.82
C VAL A 441 2.17 6.14 13.08
N GLU A 442 2.74 7.26 13.51
CA GLU A 442 1.97 8.49 13.72
C GLU A 442 1.54 9.12 12.39
N PHE A 443 2.35 8.98 11.34
CA PHE A 443 1.96 9.38 9.99
C PHE A 443 0.68 8.65 9.58
N LEU A 444 0.71 7.32 9.67
CA LEU A 444 -0.40 6.45 9.30
C LEU A 444 -1.66 6.74 10.14
N HIS A 445 -1.51 6.90 11.46
CA HIS A 445 -2.61 7.30 12.35
C HIS A 445 -3.26 8.62 11.89
N ASN A 446 -2.45 9.63 11.56
CA ASN A 446 -2.95 10.94 11.13
C ASN A 446 -3.60 10.90 9.74
N VAL A 447 -3.08 10.06 8.82
CA VAL A 447 -3.72 9.82 7.54
C VAL A 447 -5.11 9.26 7.76
N VAL A 448 -5.27 8.20 8.57
CA VAL A 448 -6.57 7.54 8.79
C VAL A 448 -7.53 8.39 9.65
N SER A 449 -7.06 9.09 10.68
CA SER A 449 -7.95 9.85 11.59
C SER A 449 -8.37 11.24 11.10
N SER A 450 -7.81 11.75 10.00
CA SER A 450 -8.21 13.05 9.43
C SER A 450 -9.58 13.00 8.74
N PRO A 451 -10.26 14.13 8.46
CA PRO A 451 -11.48 14.13 7.64
C PRO A 451 -11.21 14.12 6.13
N TYR A 452 -9.94 14.21 5.71
CA TYR A 452 -9.54 14.30 4.31
C TYR A 452 -9.45 12.91 3.68
N THR A 453 -9.89 12.82 2.43
CA THR A 453 -10.04 11.56 1.68
C THR A 453 -9.20 11.54 0.42
N ASP A 454 -8.60 12.67 0.08
CA ASP A 454 -7.71 12.91 -1.05
C ASP A 454 -6.27 13.12 -0.52
N LYS A 455 -5.37 13.58 -1.40
CA LYS A 455 -3.97 13.92 -1.05
C LYS A 455 -3.82 14.82 0.18
N LYS A 456 -4.83 15.61 0.57
CA LYS A 456 -4.79 16.44 1.78
C LYS A 456 -4.70 15.63 3.06
N ALA A 457 -5.09 14.35 3.05
CA ALA A 457 -4.88 13.44 4.18
C ALA A 457 -3.38 13.26 4.48
N ILE A 458 -2.56 13.18 3.42
CA ILE A 458 -1.11 13.06 3.51
C ILE A 458 -0.50 14.40 3.93
N GLU A 459 -0.90 15.50 3.30
CA GLU A 459 -0.45 16.84 3.68
C GLU A 459 -0.75 17.14 5.15
N TYR A 460 -1.93 16.75 5.63
CA TYR A 460 -2.33 16.85 7.03
C TYR A 460 -1.41 16.03 7.94
N ALA A 461 -1.13 14.78 7.61
CA ALA A 461 -0.26 13.93 8.41
C ALA A 461 1.18 14.46 8.46
N VAL A 462 1.72 14.93 7.33
CA VAL A 462 3.03 15.58 7.27
C VAL A 462 3.06 16.87 8.09
N GLN A 463 2.01 17.68 8.02
CA GLN A 463 1.90 18.91 8.80
C GLN A 463 1.86 18.61 10.31
N LYS A 464 1.15 17.56 10.73
CA LYS A 464 1.11 17.13 12.14
C LYS A 464 2.49 16.75 12.67
N TYR A 465 3.29 16.05 11.86
CA TYR A 465 4.63 15.66 12.25
C TYR A 465 5.64 16.81 12.24
N THR A 466 5.62 17.62 11.18
CA THR A 466 6.64 18.65 10.96
C THR A 466 6.33 20.00 11.62
N GLY A 467 5.07 20.25 11.97
CA GLY A 467 4.57 21.55 12.41
C GLY A 467 4.45 22.61 11.31
N GLY A 468 4.87 22.30 10.07
CA GLY A 468 4.80 23.18 8.91
C GLY A 468 3.99 22.56 7.78
N ALA A 469 3.40 23.38 6.92
CA ALA A 469 2.73 22.88 5.73
C ALA A 469 3.75 22.43 4.68
N GLU A 470 3.51 21.28 4.06
CA GLU A 470 4.24 20.76 2.90
C GLU A 470 3.20 20.26 1.91
N SER A 471 3.24 20.77 0.68
CA SER A 471 2.25 20.41 -0.34
C SER A 471 2.58 19.05 -0.93
N PHE A 472 1.57 18.37 -1.47
CA PHE A 472 1.74 17.07 -2.11
C PHE A 472 2.77 17.08 -3.24
N GLU A 473 2.79 18.15 -4.03
CA GLU A 473 3.75 18.35 -5.12
C GLU A 473 5.18 18.34 -4.58
N ARG A 474 5.44 19.05 -3.47
CA ARG A 474 6.75 19.06 -2.83
C ARG A 474 7.13 17.70 -2.26
N LEU A 475 6.16 16.91 -1.80
CA LEU A 475 6.39 15.55 -1.34
C LEU A 475 6.83 14.64 -2.51
N LEU A 476 6.12 14.68 -3.64
CA LEU A 476 6.51 13.93 -4.84
C LEU A 476 7.93 14.26 -5.29
N GLN A 477 8.29 15.55 -5.27
CA GLN A 477 9.64 15.98 -5.63
C GLN A 477 10.71 15.36 -4.72
N ARG A 478 10.48 15.38 -3.41
CA ARG A 478 11.44 14.81 -2.46
C ARG A 478 11.54 13.31 -2.60
N TRP A 479 10.41 12.65 -2.82
CA TRP A 479 10.37 11.22 -3.05
C TRP A 479 11.18 10.84 -4.30
N GLY A 480 11.07 11.61 -5.38
CA GLY A 480 11.89 11.43 -6.57
C GLY A 480 13.39 11.46 -6.26
N GLY A 481 13.83 12.37 -5.38
CA GLY A 481 15.22 12.38 -4.91
C GLY A 481 15.58 11.24 -3.97
N ALA A 482 14.64 10.80 -3.12
CA ALA A 482 14.86 9.71 -2.18
C ALA A 482 15.14 8.37 -2.88
N ILE A 483 14.57 8.16 -4.07
CA ILE A 483 14.76 6.94 -4.87
C ILE A 483 16.23 6.77 -5.26
N PHE A 484 16.85 7.82 -5.81
CA PHE A 484 18.28 7.81 -6.13
C PHE A 484 19.14 7.66 -4.88
N LEU A 485 18.70 8.25 -3.76
CA LEU A 485 19.42 8.21 -2.49
C LEU A 485 19.20 6.91 -1.69
N SER A 486 18.45 5.95 -2.22
CA SER A 486 18.05 4.76 -1.46
C SER A 486 19.22 3.84 -1.07
N ASP A 487 20.36 3.91 -1.77
CA ASP A 487 21.57 3.18 -1.38
C ASP A 487 22.37 3.87 -0.26
N LYS A 488 22.07 5.15 0.03
CA LYS A 488 22.81 5.96 1.02
C LYS A 488 22.20 5.83 2.40
N THR A 489 23.03 5.42 3.36
CA THR A 489 22.66 5.40 4.79
C THR A 489 22.75 6.78 5.45
N ASP A 490 23.37 7.75 4.79
CA ASP A 490 23.56 9.13 5.24
C ASP A 490 22.80 10.15 4.37
N ALA A 491 21.75 9.70 3.66
CA ALA A 491 20.86 10.59 2.92
C ALA A 491 20.30 11.70 3.85
N PRO A 492 20.17 12.95 3.36
CA PRO A 492 19.60 14.03 4.15
C PRO A 492 18.19 13.70 4.67
N LEU A 493 17.80 14.32 5.79
CA LEU A 493 16.43 14.22 6.30
C LEU A 493 15.42 14.53 5.20
N LYS A 494 14.29 13.79 5.19
CA LYS A 494 13.24 13.80 4.16
C LYS A 494 13.58 13.07 2.86
N TYR A 495 14.77 12.47 2.72
CA TYR A 495 15.15 11.68 1.55
C TYR A 495 15.56 10.24 1.92
N GLN A 496 15.22 9.79 3.12
CA GLN A 496 15.76 8.54 3.65
C GLN A 496 14.85 7.36 3.33
N TYR A 497 15.36 6.41 2.57
CA TYR A 497 14.87 5.03 2.58
C TYR A 497 15.73 4.12 3.46
N ASN A 498 17.00 4.48 3.63
CA ASN A 498 18.01 3.64 4.23
C ASN A 498 18.68 4.38 5.38
N SER A 499 18.58 3.82 6.58
CA SER A 499 19.34 4.25 7.76
C SER A 499 20.47 3.27 8.10
N GLY A 500 20.62 2.21 7.31
CA GLY A 500 21.46 1.05 7.61
C GLY A 500 20.87 0.11 8.67
N GLY A 501 19.64 0.36 9.13
CA GLY A 501 18.95 -0.41 10.16
C GLY A 501 17.47 -0.04 10.29
N TRP A 502 16.93 -0.15 11.49
CA TRP A 502 15.52 0.13 11.75
C TRP A 502 15.22 1.62 11.83
N PHE A 503 14.11 2.04 11.22
CA PHE A 503 13.38 3.26 11.56
C PHE A 503 12.36 2.89 12.64
N THR A 504 12.53 3.39 13.85
CA THR A 504 11.62 3.11 14.97
C THR A 504 10.71 4.30 15.23
N SER A 505 9.41 4.04 15.35
CA SER A 505 8.42 5.02 15.77
C SER A 505 7.62 4.48 16.95
N THR A 506 6.88 5.35 17.65
CA THR A 506 6.14 4.97 18.86
C THR A 506 4.80 5.69 18.88
N ILE A 507 3.73 4.98 19.21
CA ILE A 507 2.41 5.54 19.50
C ILE A 507 1.83 4.81 20.70
N ASN A 508 1.17 5.54 21.61
CA ASN A 508 0.62 4.99 22.86
C ASN A 508 1.62 4.15 23.69
N GLY A 509 2.91 4.51 23.64
CA GLY A 509 3.98 3.80 24.34
C GLY A 509 4.41 2.47 23.70
N LYS A 510 3.82 2.09 22.56
CA LYS A 510 4.17 0.89 21.78
C LYS A 510 5.11 1.23 20.63
N LYS A 511 6.15 0.43 20.48
CA LYS A 511 7.19 0.60 19.46
C LYS A 511 6.87 -0.20 18.22
N TYR A 512 7.18 0.38 17.07
CA TYR A 512 7.01 -0.20 15.76
C TYR A 512 8.23 0.11 14.90
N ASN A 513 8.65 -0.86 14.09
CA ASN A 513 9.90 -0.80 13.35
C ASN A 513 9.63 -0.93 11.85
N LEU A 514 10.34 -0.12 11.07
CA LEU A 514 10.38 -0.19 9.62
C LEU A 514 11.82 -0.47 9.19
N GLY A 515 12.03 -1.52 8.40
CA GLY A 515 13.36 -1.84 7.90
C GLY A 515 13.84 -0.81 6.88
N SER A 516 15.16 -0.64 6.75
CA SER A 516 15.74 0.14 5.66
C SER A 516 15.39 -0.45 4.29
N ILE A 517 15.33 0.39 3.27
CA ILE A 517 15.12 0.01 1.87
C ILE A 517 16.28 0.58 1.06
N ASN A 518 16.88 -0.25 0.20
CA ASN A 518 17.76 0.20 -0.87
C ASN A 518 17.14 -0.32 -2.17
N LEU A 519 16.62 0.57 -3.01
CA LEU A 519 15.92 0.13 -4.22
C LEU A 519 16.88 -0.56 -5.20
N TYR A 520 18.18 -0.25 -5.14
CA TYR A 520 19.22 -0.93 -5.92
C TYR A 520 19.58 -2.34 -5.42
N ASN A 521 19.02 -2.78 -4.28
CA ASN A 521 19.15 -4.17 -3.86
C ASN A 521 18.12 -5.10 -4.55
N TYR A 522 17.11 -4.56 -5.23
CA TYR A 522 16.07 -5.34 -5.89
C TYR A 522 16.42 -5.60 -7.36
N ASP A 523 15.88 -6.68 -7.91
CA ASP A 523 16.02 -7.07 -9.32
C ASP A 523 14.62 -7.12 -9.98
N PRO A 524 14.33 -6.25 -10.97
CA PRO A 524 15.24 -5.27 -11.56
C PRO A 524 15.58 -4.12 -10.59
N SER A 525 16.74 -3.50 -10.79
CA SER A 525 17.07 -2.20 -10.16
C SER A 525 16.23 -1.07 -10.78
N PRO A 526 16.12 0.12 -10.14
CA PRO A 526 15.28 1.21 -10.66
C PRO A 526 15.58 1.51 -12.12
N GLU A 527 14.56 1.47 -12.98
CA GLU A 527 14.71 1.83 -14.39
C GLU A 527 14.89 3.35 -14.51
N ILE A 528 16.10 3.78 -14.85
CA ILE A 528 16.42 5.18 -15.07
C ILE A 528 16.35 5.43 -16.57
N ALA A 529 15.57 6.43 -16.98
CA ALA A 529 15.50 6.82 -18.38
C ALA A 529 16.90 7.19 -18.84
N THR A 530 17.32 6.52 -19.90
CA THR A 530 18.47 6.96 -20.69
C THR A 530 17.97 7.81 -21.86
N SER A 531 16.62 8.02 -21.96
CA SER A 531 16.00 8.74 -23.07
C SER A 531 14.97 9.86 -22.84
N THR A 532 14.96 10.89 -23.71
CA THR A 532 13.97 11.98 -23.78
C THR A 532 12.60 11.50 -24.24
N SER A 533 12.54 10.45 -25.08
CA SER A 533 11.29 9.80 -25.46
C SER A 533 10.69 9.01 -24.28
N GLN A 534 11.53 8.30 -23.51
CA GLN A 534 11.14 7.68 -22.23
C GLN A 534 10.72 8.73 -21.19
N LEU A 535 11.38 9.90 -21.17
CA LEU A 535 10.99 11.04 -20.33
C LEU A 535 9.59 11.55 -20.70
N ALA A 536 9.32 11.77 -21.99
CA ALA A 536 8.04 12.30 -22.45
C ALA A 536 6.87 11.34 -22.18
N SER A 537 7.03 10.03 -22.39
CA SER A 537 5.99 9.06 -22.07
C SER A 537 5.69 9.00 -20.57
N GLY A 538 6.72 8.96 -19.71
CA GLY A 538 6.54 8.92 -18.25
C GLY A 538 5.90 10.18 -17.67
N LEU A 539 6.16 11.35 -18.27
CA LEU A 539 5.57 12.63 -17.84
C LEU A 539 4.08 12.77 -18.17
N THR A 540 3.52 11.84 -18.97
CA THR A 540 2.08 11.84 -19.24
C THR A 540 1.24 11.26 -18.11
N ALA A 541 1.84 10.43 -17.26
CA ALA A 541 1.17 9.78 -16.14
C ALA A 541 1.05 10.74 -14.95
N SER A 542 -0.08 10.72 -14.25
CA SER A 542 -0.42 11.73 -13.23
C SER A 542 0.33 11.52 -11.90
N GLY A 543 0.77 12.59 -11.24
CA GLY A 543 1.47 12.47 -9.96
C GLY A 543 2.76 11.63 -9.99
N THR A 544 3.49 11.62 -11.11
CA THR A 544 4.68 10.77 -11.33
C THR A 544 5.98 11.52 -11.21
N ASN A 545 7.06 10.76 -11.08
CA ASN A 545 8.41 11.22 -11.32
C ASN A 545 9.01 10.43 -12.49
N VAL A 546 9.79 11.10 -13.33
CA VAL A 546 10.65 10.45 -14.32
C VAL A 546 12.10 10.83 -14.06
N TYR A 547 12.98 9.86 -14.25
CA TYR A 547 14.34 9.89 -13.72
C TYR A 547 15.34 9.85 -14.86
N LEU A 548 16.30 10.76 -14.86
CA LEU A 548 17.36 10.84 -15.84
C LEU A 548 18.72 10.87 -15.15
N LEU A 549 19.60 9.98 -15.56
CA LEU A 549 21.04 10.08 -15.28
C LEU A 549 21.70 10.90 -16.38
N ALA A 550 22.05 12.15 -16.09
CA ALA A 550 22.67 13.04 -17.07
C ALA A 550 24.16 12.77 -17.24
N LYS A 551 24.88 12.47 -16.15
CA LYS A 551 26.30 12.14 -16.20
C LYS A 551 26.74 11.32 -15.00
N GLU A 552 27.35 10.17 -15.24
CA GLU A 552 28.12 9.47 -14.22
C GLU A 552 29.55 10.02 -14.15
N ASN A 553 30.11 10.05 -12.94
CA ASN A 553 31.50 10.39 -12.66
C ASN A 553 31.96 11.67 -13.37
N ALA A 554 31.13 12.72 -13.34
CA ALA A 554 31.44 14.02 -13.91
C ALA A 554 32.67 14.61 -13.21
N LEU A 555 33.66 15.06 -13.99
CA LEU A 555 34.91 15.65 -13.51
C LEU A 555 35.01 17.10 -14.01
N GLY A 556 35.64 17.96 -13.20
CA GLY A 556 35.92 19.37 -13.50
C GLY A 556 37.05 19.58 -14.50
#